data_AF-A0A0U9HNR4-F1
#
_entry.id   AF-A0A0U9HNR4-F1
#
_cell.length_a   1.000
_cell.length_b   1.000
_cell.length_c   1.000
_cell.angle_alpha   90.00
_cell.angle_beta   90.00
_cell.angle_gamma   90.00
#
_symmetry.space_group_name_H-M   'P 1'
#
loop_
_entity.id
_entity.type
_entity.pdbx_description
1 polymer ?
#
loop_
_entity_poly.entity_id
_entity_poly.type
_entity_poly.pdbx_seq_one_letter_code
_entity_poly.pdbx_strand_id
1 'polypeptide(L)' 'MGLYKRGKIWWIAITIDGKQKCFSTKTSDRKIAEQIYAKVLLKLDNQESNPRQQIVTY' A
#
# COMPACT_ATOMS: atom_id res chain seq x y z
N MET A 1 7.07 -7.54 -4.29
CA MET A 1 6.17 -6.62 -3.56
C MET A 1 6.95 -6.09 -2.37
N GLY A 2 7.23 -4.80 -2.31
CA GLY A 2 8.13 -4.29 -1.28
C GLY A 2 8.44 -2.81 -1.43
N LEU A 3 9.25 -2.31 -0.50
CA LEU A 3 9.71 -0.93 -0.47
C LEU A 3 10.89 -0.76 -1.44
N TYR A 4 10.82 0.19 -2.37
CA TYR A 4 11.91 0.48 -3.30
C TYR A 4 12.16 1.98 -3.39
N LYS A 5 13.42 2.38 -3.56
CA LYS A 5 13.81 3.79 -3.64
C LYS A 5 13.86 4.24 -5.09
N ARG A 6 13.17 5.34 -5.43
CA ARG A 6 13.25 5.95 -6.76
C ARG A 6 13.66 7.41 -6.60
N GLY A 7 14.92 7.70 -6.93
CA GLY A 7 15.55 9.00 -6.66
C GLY A 7 15.69 9.24 -5.16
N LYS A 8 15.08 10.32 -4.66
CA LYS A 8 15.05 10.64 -3.23
C LYS A 8 13.85 10.04 -2.50
N ILE A 9 12.83 9.55 -3.20
CA ILE A 9 11.56 9.15 -2.57
C ILE A 9 11.46 7.63 -2.50
N TRP A 10 10.96 7.12 -1.37
CA TRP A 10 10.61 5.70 -1.24
C TRP A 10 9.21 5.43 -1.79
N TRP A 11 9.08 4.33 -2.52
CA TRP A 11 7.84 3.83 -3.09
C TRP A 11 7.49 2.49 -2.48
N ILE A 12 6.20 2.28 -2.27
CA ILE A 12 5.63 1.02 -1.81
C ILE A 12 4.90 0.39 -3.00
N ALA A 13 5.18 -0.87 -3.28
CA ALA A 13 4.38 -1.69 -4.19
C ALA A 13 3.80 -2.90 -3.42
N ILE A 14 2.48 -2.95 -3.31
CA ILE A 14 1.76 -4.06 -2.70
C ILE A 14 0.63 -4.54 -3.60
N THR A 15 0.30 -5.81 -3.48
CA THR A 15 -0.86 -6.39 -4.16
C THR A 15 -1.96 -6.58 -3.15
N ILE A 16 -3.13 -6.02 -3.46
CA ILE A 16 -4.33 -6.11 -2.65
C ILE A 16 -5.42 -6.56 -3.61
N ASP A 17 -6.13 -7.64 -3.27
CA ASP A 17 -7.26 -8.12 -4.07
C ASP A 17 -6.89 -8.37 -5.56
N GLY A 18 -5.73 -8.99 -5.80
CA GLY A 18 -5.20 -9.24 -7.14
C GLY A 18 -4.75 -7.99 -7.92
N LYS A 19 -4.90 -6.79 -7.35
CA LYS A 19 -4.49 -5.52 -7.97
C LYS A 19 -3.21 -5.00 -7.34
N GLN A 20 -2.20 -4.73 -8.15
CA GLN A 20 -1.02 -4.00 -7.69
C GLN A 20 -1.36 -2.54 -7.46
N LYS A 21 -1.16 -2.08 -6.22
CA LYS A 21 -1.18 -0.65 -5.90
C LYS A 21 0.22 -0.19 -5.53
N CYS A 22 0.64 0.87 -6.22
CA CYS A 22 1.90 1.56 -6.00
C CYS A 22 1.63 2.95 -5.43
N PHE A 23 2.25 3.29 -4.31
CA PHE A 23 2.12 4.61 -3.70
C PHE A 23 3.49 5.17 -3.32
N SER A 24 3.64 6.49 -3.45
CA SER A 24 4.82 7.19 -2.97
C SER A 24 4.69 7.46 -1.46
N THR A 25 5.74 7.17 -0.71
CA THR A 25 5.78 7.47 0.74
C THR A 25 6.13 8.93 1.01
N LYS A 26 6.47 9.71 -0.04
CA LYS A 26 6.95 11.11 0.01
C LYS A 26 8.10 11.37 0.99
N THR A 27 8.71 10.33 1.55
CA THR A 27 9.85 10.44 2.46
C THR A 27 11.11 9.92 1.80
N SER A 28 12.24 10.48 2.22
CA SER A 28 13.58 10.04 1.83
C SER A 28 14.20 9.08 2.85
N ASP A 29 13.62 9.02 4.05
CA ASP A 29 14.12 8.23 5.16
C ASP A 29 13.57 6.81 5.12
N ARG A 30 14.47 5.84 5.06
CA ARG A 30 14.11 4.42 5.01
C ARG A 30 13.25 3.99 6.20
N LYS A 31 13.63 4.41 7.41
CA LYS A 31 12.90 4.05 8.65
C LYS A 31 11.46 4.56 8.63
N ILE A 32 11.25 5.79 8.18
CA ILE A 32 9.91 6.38 8.06
C ILE A 32 9.11 5.64 6.99
N ALA A 33 9.72 5.33 5.85
CA ALA A 33 9.09 4.59 4.77
C ALA A 33 8.66 3.17 5.20
N GLU A 34 9.49 2.49 6.00
CA GLU A 34 9.20 1.16 6.56
C GLU A 34 8.07 1.21 7.60
N GLN A 35 8.02 2.24 8.45
CA GLN A 35 6.88 2.47 9.36
C GLN A 35 5.58 2.75 8.61
N ILE A 36 5.63 3.55 7.53
CA ILE A 36 4.46 3.80 6.68
C ILE A 36 3.99 2.49 6.04
N TYR A 37 4.93 1.69 5.53
CA TYR A 37 4.64 0.39 4.94
C TYR A 37 3.95 -0.56 5.93
N ALA A 38 4.48 -0.69 7.14
CA ALA A 38 3.89 -1.52 8.20
C ALA A 38 2.48 -1.03 8.58
N LYS A 39 2.26 0.29 8.71
CA LYS A 39 0.93 0.85 8.97
C LYS A 39 -0.05 0.59 7.84
N VAL A 40 0.40 0.63 6.59
CA VAL A 40 -0.45 0.34 5.43
C VAL A 40 -0.85 -1.13 5.42
N LEU A 41 0.10 -2.04 5.64
CA LEU A 41 -0.20 -3.47 5.75
C LEU A 41 -1.19 -3.76 6.89
N LEU A 42 -0.96 -3.20 8.08
CA LEU A 42 -1.87 -3.35 9.21
C LEU A 42 -3.28 -2.82 8.89
N LYS A 43 -3.39 -1.66 8.24
CA LYS A 43 -4.70 -1.12 7.83
C LYS A 43 -5.40 -2.01 6.80
N LEU A 44 -4.65 -2.67 5.90
CA LEU A 44 -5.22 -3.54 4.88
C LEU A 44 -5.74 -4.84 5.47
N ASP A 45 -4.97 -5.44 6.39
CA ASP A 45 -5.40 -6.59 7.19
C ASP A 45 -6.72 -6.29 7.93
N ASN A 46 -6.82 -5.11 8.56
CA ASN A 46 -8.05 -4.68 9.24
C ASN A 46 -9.20 -4.29 8.28
N GLN A 47 -8.95 -4.13 6.98
CA GLN A 47 -9.97 -3.77 5.96
C GLN A 47 -10.56 -5.00 5.24
N GLU A 48 -9.98 -6.19 5.42
CA GLU A 48 -10.43 -7.43 4.77
C GLU A 48 -11.77 -7.97 5.32
N SER A 49 -12.39 -7.25 6.26
CA SER A 49 -13.72 -7.54 6.84
C SER A 49 -14.87 -6.69 6.25
N ASN A 50 -14.76 -6.12 5.04
CA ASN A 50 -15.88 -5.43 4.40
C ASN A 50 -16.08 -5.86 2.92
N PRO A 51 -16.90 -6.88 2.64
CA PRO A 51 -17.20 -7.34 1.28
C PRO A 51 -18.22 -6.40 0.62
N ARG A 52 -17.82 -5.17 0.29
CA ARG A 52 -18.69 -4.21 -0.40
C ARG A 52 -17.98 -3.39 -1.45
N GLN A 53 -17.58 -4.06 -2.54
CA GLN A 53 -17.56 -3.43 -3.87
C GLN A 53 -18.07 -4.41 -4.93
N GLN A 54 -19.30 -4.90 -4.75
CA GLN A 54 -20.09 -5.48 -5.83
C GLN A 54 -20.75 -4.32 -6.58
N ILE A 55 -20.10 -3.83 -7.63
CA ILE A 55 -20.74 -2.91 -8.59
C ILE A 55 -21.64 -3.73 -9.51
N VAL A 56 -22.93 -3.74 -9.21
CA VAL A 56 -23.99 -4.12 -10.16
C VAL A 56 -24.08 -2.98 -11.17
N THR A 57 -23.85 -3.28 -12.45
CA THR A 57 -24.23 -2.40 -13.55
C THR A 57 -25.39 -3.07 -14.28
N TYR A 58 -26.48 -2.30 -14.42
CA TYR A 58 -27.77 -2.69 -15.03
C TYR A 58 -27.66 -2.97 -16.52
#